data_AF-A0A969T416-F1
#
_entry.id   AF-A0A969T416-F1
#
_cell.length_a   1.000
_cell.length_b   1.000
_cell.length_c   1.000
_cell.angle_alpha   90.00
_cell.angle_beta   90.00
_cell.angle_gamma   90.00
#
_symmetry.space_group_name_H-M   'P 1'
#
loop_
_entity.id
_entity.type
_entity.pdbx_description
1 polymer ?
#
loop_
_entity_poly.entity_id
_entity_poly.type
_entity_poly.pdbx_seq_one_letter_code
_entity_poly.pdbx_strand_id
1 'polypeptide(L)' 'MQLNPGRSARAQWQKLSAPIERLIELGLLDPSQCVFDYGCGKGLDIRYLRKRGFEVEGWDPYWRAGDPLVESDVVILNF' A
#
# COMPACT_ATOMS: atom_id res chain seq x y z
N MET A 1 7.43 -32.62 -21.28
CA MET A 1 7.17 -32.16 -19.91
C MET A 1 8.48 -31.61 -19.35
N GLN A 2 8.70 -30.29 -19.42
CA GLN A 2 9.90 -29.68 -18.84
C GLN A 2 9.52 -29.04 -17.51
N LEU A 3 10.14 -29.53 -16.45
CA LEU A 3 10.02 -29.01 -15.09
C LEU A 3 10.77 -27.69 -15.00
N ASN A 4 10.08 -26.63 -14.57
CA ASN A 4 10.69 -25.32 -14.32
C ASN A 4 11.39 -25.35 -12.95
N PRO A 5 12.72 -25.18 -12.87
CA PRO A 5 13.45 -25.30 -11.62
C PRO A 5 13.27 -24.02 -10.79
N GLY A 6 12.77 -24.18 -9.57
CA GLY A 6 13.11 -23.29 -8.46
C GLY A 6 12.46 -21.90 -8.45
N ARG A 7 11.15 -21.80 -8.25
CA ARG A 7 10.62 -20.67 -7.47
C ARG A 7 10.91 -20.95 -6.00
N SER A 8 12.08 -20.52 -5.53
CA SER A 8 12.29 -20.41 -4.09
C SER A 8 11.25 -19.42 -3.55
N ALA A 9 10.40 -19.87 -2.63
CA ALA A 9 9.30 -19.10 -2.06
C ALA A 9 9.73 -17.88 -1.21
N ARG A 10 10.98 -17.43 -1.32
CA ARG A 10 11.61 -16.42 -0.44
C ARG A 10 11.75 -15.03 -1.05
N ALA A 11 11.39 -14.81 -2.32
CA ALA A 11 11.54 -13.50 -2.97
C ALA A 11 10.23 -12.84 -3.43
N GLN A 12 9.06 -13.35 -3.05
CA GLN A 12 7.79 -13.03 -3.73
C GLN A 12 6.75 -12.23 -2.93
N TRP A 13 7.06 -11.72 -1.73
CA TRP A 13 6.01 -11.41 -0.74
C TRP A 13 6.02 -9.99 -0.13
N GLN A 14 6.32 -8.97 -0.93
CA GLN A 14 5.89 -7.61 -0.56
C GLN A 14 5.36 -6.98 -1.84
N LYS A 15 4.04 -6.94 -1.99
CA LYS A 15 3.32 -6.22 -3.03
C LYS A 15 2.26 -5.37 -2.33
N LEU A 16 1.55 -4.53 -3.08
CA LEU A 16 0.34 -3.89 -2.53
C LEU A 16 -0.60 -4.96 -1.96
N SER A 17 -1.31 -4.61 -0.90
CA SER A 17 -2.44 -5.40 -0.43
C SER A 17 -3.49 -5.55 -1.53
N ALA A 18 -4.14 -6.71 -1.57
CA ALA A 18 -5.15 -7.01 -2.58
C ALA A 18 -6.29 -5.96 -2.66
N PRO A 19 -6.80 -5.39 -1.54
CA PRO A 19 -7.80 -4.33 -1.60
C PRO A 19 -7.30 -3.08 -2.35
N ILE A 20 -6.09 -2.61 -2.05
CA ILE A 20 -5.53 -1.41 -2.68
C ILE A 20 -5.25 -1.66 -4.17
N GLU A 21 -4.71 -2.84 -4.50
CA GLU A 21 -4.51 -3.22 -5.91
C GLU A 21 -5.85 -3.21 -6.67
N ARG A 22 -6.93 -3.69 -6.03
CA ARG A 22 -8.27 -3.68 -6.64
C ARG A 22 -8.84 -2.26 -6.83
N LEU A 23 -8.61 -1.34 -5.89
CA LEU A 23 -9.05 0.05 -6.01
C LEU A 23 -8.40 0.75 -7.22
N ILE A 24 -7.10 0.50 -7.43
CA ILE A 24 -6.36 1.02 -8.59
C ILE A 24 -6.93 0.44 -9.90
N GLU A 25 -7.17 -0.88 -9.95
CA GLU A 25 -7.73 -1.52 -11.14
C GLU A 25 -9.12 -0.99 -11.52
N LEU A 26 -9.92 -0.60 -10.53
CA LEU A 26 -11.25 -0.02 -10.74
C LEU A 26 -11.20 1.48 -11.08
N GLY A 27 -10.03 2.11 -11.04
CA GLY A 27 -9.89 3.56 -11.22
C GLY A 27 -10.48 4.38 -10.08
N LEU A 28 -10.66 3.77 -8.91
CA LEU A 28 -11.14 4.45 -7.70
C LEU A 28 -10.01 5.07 -6.88
N LEU A 29 -8.77 4.71 -7.22
CA LEU A 29 -7.55 5.25 -6.63
C LEU A 29 -6.55 5.52 -7.76
N ASP A 30 -6.20 6.78 -7.97
CA ASP A 30 -5.23 7.18 -8.98
C ASP A 30 -4.24 8.25 -8.48
N PRO A 31 -3.07 8.43 -9.13
CA PRO A 31 -2.02 9.33 -8.64
C PRO A 31 -2.38 10.82 -8.59
N SER A 32 -3.54 11.25 -9.08
CA SER A 32 -4.01 12.64 -8.94
C SER A 32 -4.57 12.96 -7.54
N GLN A 33 -4.78 11.94 -6.71
CA GLN A 33 -5.33 12.05 -5.37
C GLN A 33 -4.22 11.94 -4.32
N CYS A 34 -4.32 12.73 -3.26
CA CYS A 34 -3.56 12.49 -2.03
C CYS A 34 -4.26 11.44 -1.16
N VAL A 35 -3.48 10.49 -0.62
CA VAL A 35 -4.00 9.30 0.06
C VAL A 35 -3.50 9.24 1.51
N PHE A 36 -4.37 8.89 2.43
CA PHE A 36 -4.01 8.60 3.82
C PHE A 36 -4.32 7.16 4.19
N ASP A 37 -3.31 6.37 4.57
CA ASP A 37 -3.47 4.99 5.05
C ASP A 37 -3.53 4.96 6.58
N TYR A 38 -4.75 4.87 7.14
CA TYR A 38 -4.98 4.86 8.57
C TYR A 38 -4.91 3.43 9.11
N GLY A 39 -3.94 3.16 9.98
CA GLY A 39 -3.59 1.79 10.40
C GLY A 39 -2.60 1.12 9.46
N CYS A 40 -1.73 1.88 8.79
CA CYS A 40 -0.80 1.39 7.76
C CYS A 40 0.26 0.38 8.24
N GLY A 41 0.30 0.08 9.55
CA GLY A 41 1.29 -0.79 10.17
C GLY A 41 2.72 -0.36 9.84
N LYS A 42 3.50 -1.28 9.26
CA LYS A 42 4.88 -1.02 8.84
C LYS A 42 5.00 -0.18 7.56
N GLY A 43 3.88 0.24 6.96
CA GLY A 43 3.83 1.08 5.76
C GLY A 43 4.30 0.38 4.49
N LEU A 44 3.95 -0.90 4.31
CA LEU A 44 4.26 -1.62 3.06
C LEU A 44 3.51 -0.99 1.88
N ASP A 45 2.20 -0.80 2.01
CA ASP A 45 1.38 -0.23 0.95
C ASP A 45 1.80 1.20 0.62
N ILE A 46 2.01 2.04 1.64
CA ILE A 46 2.62 3.38 1.50
C ILE A 46 3.89 3.32 0.64
N ARG A 47 4.82 2.42 0.93
CA ARG A 47 6.09 2.30 0.18
C ARG A 47 5.85 1.92 -1.28
N TYR A 48 4.88 1.06 -1.57
CA TYR A 48 4.59 0.62 -2.94
C TYR A 48 3.79 1.66 -3.73
N LEU A 49 2.84 2.34 -3.09
CA LEU A 49 2.08 3.44 -3.68
C LEU A 49 3.01 4.61 -4.05
N ARG A 50 3.91 5.02 -3.15
CA ARG A 50 4.93 6.06 -3.46
C ARG A 50 5.80 5.68 -4.67
N LYS A 51 6.22 4.41 -4.77
CA LYS A 51 6.97 3.91 -5.95
C LYS A 51 6.17 3.95 -7.25
N ARG A 52 4.84 3.99 -7.18
CA ARG A 52 3.91 4.11 -8.31
C ARG A 52 3.49 5.57 -8.58
N GLY A 53 4.06 6.55 -7.86
CA GLY A 53 3.82 7.97 -8.07
C GLY A 53 2.65 8.56 -7.28
N PHE A 54 2.07 7.81 -6.34
CA PHE A 54 1.04 8.34 -5.45
C PHE A 54 1.64 9.23 -4.37
N GLU A 55 0.97 10.33 -4.07
CA GLU A 55 1.13 11.06 -2.82
C GLU A 55 0.36 10.29 -1.73
N VAL A 56 1.09 9.70 -0.79
CA VAL A 56 0.47 8.92 0.28
C VAL A 56 1.20 9.15 1.60
N GLU A 57 0.44 9.40 2.65
CA GLU A 57 0.88 9.41 4.04
C GLU A 57 0.12 8.34 4.83
N GLY A 58 0.52 8.12 6.08
CA GLY A 58 -0.24 7.22 6.93
C GLY A 58 0.24 7.22 8.36
N TRP A 59 -0.60 6.65 9.20
CA TRP A 59 -0.41 6.60 10.64
C TRP A 59 -0.75 5.21 11.15
N ASP A 60 -0.10 4.80 12.23
CA ASP A 60 -0.39 3.56 12.93
C ASP A 60 -0.07 3.76 14.42
N PRO A 61 -0.96 3.35 15.35
CA PRO A 61 -0.76 3.61 16.77
C PRO A 61 0.47 2.91 17.37
N TYR A 62 0.96 1.85 16.73
CA TYR A 62 2.09 1.08 17.22
C TYR A 62 3.37 1.37 16.44
N TRP A 63 3.29 1.43 15.10
CA TRP A 63 4.45 1.55 14.23
C TRP A 63 4.80 3.01 13.87
N ARG A 64 3.83 3.92 13.89
CA ARG A 64 3.95 5.30 13.38
C ARG A 64 3.17 6.32 14.24
N ALA A 65 3.17 6.14 15.55
CA ALA A 65 2.33 6.95 16.45
C ALA A 65 2.65 8.46 16.43
N GLY A 66 3.89 8.81 16.06
CA GLY A 66 4.35 10.20 15.98
C GLY A 66 4.15 10.88 14.62
N ASP A 67 3.71 10.15 13.60
CA ASP A 67 3.41 10.76 12.30
C ASP A 67 2.10 11.59 12.42
N PRO A 68 1.97 12.74 11.74
CA PRO A 68 0.75 13.53 11.82
C PRO A 68 -0.42 12.86 11.09
N LEU A 69 -1.64 13.06 11.59
CA LEU A 69 -2.84 12.84 10.80
C LEU A 69 -2.99 14.02 9.84
N VAL A 70 -3.01 13.75 8.53
CA VAL A 70 -3.15 14.79 7.49
C VAL A 70 -4.44 14.58 6.72
N GLU A 71 -5.06 15.69 6.30
CA GLU A 71 -6.22 15.66 5.41
C GLU A 71 -5.80 15.11 4.05
N SER A 72 -6.68 14.31 3.42
CA SER A 72 -6.40 13.67 2.14
C SER A 72 -7.68 13.39 1.36
N ASP A 73 -7.60 13.36 0.03
CA ASP A 73 -8.74 13.10 -0.86
C ASP A 73 -9.34 11.71 -0.61
N VAL A 74 -8.48 10.73 -0.30
CA VAL A 74 -8.86 9.36 0.00
C VAL A 74 -8.25 8.93 1.33
N VAL A 75 -9.08 8.42 2.24
CA VAL A 75 -8.62 7.74 3.46
C VAL A 75 -8.89 6.24 3.32
N ILE A 76 -7.83 5.45 3.43
CA ILE A 76 -7.89 3.99 3.43
C ILE A 76 -8.05 3.52 4.88
N LEU A 77 -9.11 2.74 5.12
CA LEU A 77 -9.44 2.13 6.41
C LEU A 77 -9.63 0.63 6.19
N ASN A 78 -8.54 -0.12 6.34
CA ASN A 78 -8.52 -1.56 6.15
C ASN A 78 -8.18 -2.26 7.47
N PHE A 79 -8.61 -3.52 7.66
CA PHE A 79 -8.36 -4.33 8.86
C PHE A 79 -7.68 -5.65 8.49
#